data_AF-A0AAP6D074-F1
#
_entry.id   AF-A0AAP6D074-F1
#
_cell.length_a   1.000
_cell.length_b   1.000
_cell.length_c   1.000
_cell.angle_alpha   90.00
_cell.angle_beta   90.00
_cell.angle_gamma   90.00
#
_symmetry.space_group_name_H-M   'P 1'
#
loop_
_entity.id
_entity.type
_entity.pdbx_description
1 polymer ?
#
loop_
_entity_poly.entity_id
_entity_poly.type
_entity_poly.pdbx_seq_one_letter_code
_entity_poly.pdbx_strand_id
1 'polypeptide(L)'
;ACGGDAEAVRNNKDVGQVGAPIELMVSYLYHNIDRHNPLALFGMVWVLEGTSVGIGGQMAEKIQSTLSLPPSAMTYLISHSVLDQDHLQFFESLMNKITKVEDQQVIIDSAKMVFALYGQMLGSLPSFSTQQAAWGEA
;
A
#
# COMPACT_ATOMS: atom_id res chain seq x y z
N ALA A 1 -1.37 17.66 7.64
CA ALA A 1 -0.01 18.14 7.29
C ALA A 1 0.17 18.34 5.78
N CYS A 2 -0.48 17.53 4.92
CA CYS A 2 -0.43 17.69 3.46
C CYS A 2 -1.57 18.54 2.85
N GLY A 3 -2.35 19.27 3.65
CA GLY A 3 -3.43 20.15 3.17
C GLY A 3 -4.75 19.47 2.75
N GLY A 4 -4.87 18.14 2.83
CA GLY A 4 -6.10 17.42 2.47
C GLY A 4 -7.23 17.53 3.50
N ASP A 5 -8.48 17.32 3.04
CA ASP A 5 -9.68 17.26 3.88
C ASP A 5 -9.80 15.90 4.58
N ALA A 6 -9.59 15.89 5.90
CA ALA A 6 -9.65 14.69 6.72
C ALA A 6 -11.06 14.09 6.81
N GLU A 7 -12.12 14.91 6.75
CA GLU A 7 -13.50 14.42 6.82
C GLU A 7 -13.94 13.81 5.49
N ALA A 8 -13.50 14.35 4.36
CA ALA A 8 -13.72 13.72 3.06
C ALA A 8 -13.07 12.32 2.99
N VAL A 9 -11.83 12.19 3.47
CA VAL A 9 -11.13 10.88 3.57
C VAL A 9 -11.87 9.93 4.51
N ARG A 10 -12.27 10.39 5.72
CA ARG A 10 -13.01 9.58 6.70
C ARG A 10 -14.31 9.03 6.13
N ASN A 11 -15.03 9.85 5.38
CA ASN A 11 -16.32 9.50 4.81
C ASN A 11 -16.23 8.85 3.42
N ASN A 12 -15.00 8.62 2.92
CA ASN A 12 -14.74 8.04 1.61
C ASN A 12 -15.40 8.81 0.45
N LYS A 13 -15.17 10.13 0.38
CA LYS A 13 -15.79 11.04 -0.58
C LYS A 13 -14.76 11.88 -1.36
N ASP A 14 -15.20 12.39 -2.50
CA ASP A 14 -14.49 13.34 -3.36
C ASP A 14 -13.07 12.85 -3.74
N VAL A 15 -12.08 13.74 -3.76
CA VAL A 15 -10.68 13.43 -4.12
C VAL A 15 -10.03 12.42 -3.15
N GLY A 16 -10.63 12.18 -1.97
CA GLY A 16 -10.19 11.19 -0.99
C GLY A 16 -10.87 9.83 -1.11
N GLN A 17 -11.78 9.64 -2.07
CA GLN A 17 -12.50 8.39 -2.24
C GLN A 17 -11.58 7.26 -2.72
N VAL A 18 -11.73 6.09 -2.12
CA VAL A 18 -11.03 4.86 -2.46
C VAL A 18 -11.40 4.42 -3.88
N GLY A 19 -10.38 4.01 -4.66
CA GLY A 19 -10.59 3.44 -5.98
C GLY A 19 -11.05 1.98 -5.92
N ALA A 20 -11.80 1.56 -6.95
CA ALA A 20 -12.29 0.18 -7.08
C ALA A 20 -11.21 -0.92 -6.89
N PRO A 21 -9.94 -0.76 -7.36
CA PRO A 21 -8.91 -1.76 -7.11
C PRO A 21 -8.65 -2.01 -5.62
N ILE A 22 -8.69 -0.97 -4.79
CA ILE A 22 -8.46 -1.08 -3.34
C ILE A 22 -9.70 -1.63 -2.63
N GLU A 23 -10.91 -1.24 -3.03
CA GLU A 23 -12.14 -1.86 -2.50
C GLU A 23 -12.15 -3.38 -2.77
N LEU A 24 -11.77 -3.78 -3.98
CA LEU A 24 -11.67 -5.19 -4.36
C LEU A 24 -10.56 -5.90 -3.58
N MET A 25 -9.40 -5.26 -3.41
CA MET A 25 -8.29 -5.83 -2.65
C MET A 25 -8.69 -6.12 -1.20
N VAL A 26 -9.31 -5.14 -0.52
CA VAL A 26 -9.79 -5.30 0.86
C VAL A 26 -10.88 -6.37 0.93
N SER A 27 -11.82 -6.37 -0.01
CA SER A 27 -12.91 -7.37 -0.06
C SER A 27 -12.38 -8.79 -0.30
N TYR A 28 -11.42 -8.96 -1.22
CA TYR A 28 -10.76 -10.23 -1.52
C TYR A 28 -10.05 -10.79 -0.28
N LEU A 29 -9.28 -9.96 0.42
CA LEU A 29 -8.55 -10.37 1.63
C LEU A 29 -9.51 -10.70 2.78
N TYR A 30 -10.51 -9.85 3.01
CA TYR A 30 -11.52 -10.09 4.04
C TYR A 30 -12.27 -11.39 3.79
N HIS A 31 -12.66 -11.67 2.54
CA HIS A 31 -13.32 -12.91 2.16
C HIS A 31 -12.44 -14.14 2.40
N ASN A 32 -11.14 -14.06 2.10
CA ASN A 32 -10.22 -15.16 2.36
C ASN A 32 -10.02 -15.43 3.85
N ILE A 33 -9.91 -14.36 4.66
CA ILE A 33 -9.77 -14.46 6.11
C ILE A 33 -11.03 -15.06 6.75
N ASP A 34 -12.21 -14.60 6.33
CA ASP A 34 -13.49 -14.98 6.93
C ASP A 34 -13.97 -16.37 6.49
N ARG A 35 -13.75 -16.75 5.22
CA ARG A 35 -14.40 -17.93 4.62
C ARG A 35 -13.46 -18.95 3.98
N HIS A 36 -12.20 -18.61 3.76
CA HIS A 36 -11.24 -19.52 3.12
C HIS A 36 -9.99 -19.66 3.98
N ASN A 37 -8.81 -19.48 3.38
CA ASN A 37 -7.55 -19.65 4.06
C ASN A 37 -6.99 -18.27 4.47
N PRO A 38 -6.90 -17.97 5.77
CA PRO A 38 -6.44 -16.67 6.27
C PRO A 38 -4.97 -16.39 5.95
N LEU A 39 -4.19 -17.41 5.59
CA LEU A 39 -2.81 -17.24 5.16
C LEU A 39 -2.70 -16.41 3.88
N ALA A 40 -3.78 -16.25 3.10
CA ALA A 40 -3.84 -15.30 2.00
C ALA A 40 -3.39 -13.88 2.39
N LEU A 41 -3.59 -13.47 3.65
CA LEU A 41 -3.14 -12.17 4.13
C LEU A 41 -1.62 -11.97 3.97
N PHE A 42 -0.82 -13.04 4.10
CA PHE A 42 0.63 -12.94 3.94
C PHE A 42 1.05 -12.58 2.51
N GLY A 43 0.22 -12.85 1.51
CA GLY A 43 0.44 -12.37 0.15
C GLY A 43 0.44 -10.83 0.09
N MET A 44 -0.48 -10.17 0.81
CA MET A 44 -0.49 -8.71 0.90
C MET A 44 0.73 -8.17 1.65
N VAL A 45 1.08 -8.79 2.79
CA VAL A 45 2.25 -8.40 3.59
C VAL A 45 3.52 -8.47 2.75
N TRP A 46 3.71 -9.54 1.96
CA TRP A 46 4.84 -9.64 1.04
C TRP A 46 4.88 -8.48 0.03
N VAL A 47 3.74 -8.11 -0.57
CA VAL A 47 3.71 -7.02 -1.54
C VAL A 47 4.05 -5.68 -0.89
N LEU A 48 3.49 -5.39 0.29
CA LEU A 48 3.66 -4.09 0.94
C LEU A 48 5.04 -3.92 1.58
N GLU A 49 5.53 -4.95 2.29
CA GLU A 49 6.83 -4.93 2.96
C GLU A 49 7.98 -5.24 1.98
N GLY A 50 7.78 -6.18 1.05
CA GLY A 50 8.81 -6.54 0.08
C GLY A 50 9.10 -5.44 -0.94
N THR A 51 8.12 -4.59 -1.24
CA THR A 51 8.29 -3.44 -2.14
C THR A 51 8.82 -2.20 -1.40
N SER A 52 8.62 -2.09 -0.08
CA SER A 52 9.16 -0.97 0.72
C SER A 52 10.68 -1.08 0.91
N VAL A 53 11.20 -2.30 1.11
CA VAL A 53 12.64 -2.58 1.26
C VAL A 53 13.44 -2.06 0.06
N GLY A 54 14.20 -0.99 0.27
CA GLY A 54 15.19 -0.45 -0.67
C GLY A 54 14.72 0.71 -1.53
N ILE A 55 13.41 0.95 -1.67
CA ILE A 55 12.85 2.07 -2.46
C ILE A 55 12.07 3.07 -1.58
N GLY A 56 11.53 2.64 -0.44
CA GLY A 56 10.64 3.43 0.41
C GLY A 56 11.26 4.77 0.86
N GLY A 57 12.50 4.75 1.38
CA GLY A 57 13.20 5.96 1.83
C GLY A 57 13.45 6.96 0.70
N GLN A 58 13.98 6.50 -0.45
CA GLN A 58 14.22 7.35 -1.62
C GLN A 58 12.93 7.94 -2.18
N MET A 59 11.84 7.16 -2.19
CA MET A 59 10.53 7.62 -2.62
C MET A 59 9.97 8.68 -1.66
N ALA A 60 10.11 8.49 -0.34
CA ALA A 60 9.67 9.45 0.66
C ALA A 60 10.38 10.81 0.49
N GLU A 61 11.71 10.81 0.32
CA GLU A 61 12.48 12.03 0.05
C GLU A 61 12.04 12.72 -1.25
N LYS A 62 11.81 11.93 -2.31
CA LYS A 62 11.36 12.45 -3.60
C LYS A 62 9.95 13.03 -3.54
N ILE A 63 9.02 12.39 -2.83
CA ILE A 63 7.66 12.90 -2.58
C ILE A 63 7.74 14.22 -1.81
N GLN A 64 8.51 14.25 -0.72
CA GLN A 64 8.64 15.43 0.13
C GLN A 64 9.16 16.64 -0.66
N SER A 65 10.24 16.45 -1.43
CA SER A 65 10.86 17.51 -2.22
C SER A 65 9.99 17.95 -3.40
N THR A 66 9.39 17.01 -4.14
CA THR A 66 8.55 17.31 -5.32
C THR A 66 7.29 18.08 -4.93
N LEU A 67 6.69 17.74 -3.79
CA LEU A 67 5.46 18.38 -3.30
C LEU A 67 5.71 19.51 -2.28
N SER A 68 6.98 19.84 -2.02
CA SER A 68 7.38 20.86 -1.02
C SER A 68 6.70 20.67 0.35
N LEU A 69 6.62 19.43 0.82
CA LEU A 69 5.92 19.08 2.06
C LEU A 69 6.79 19.34 3.31
N PRO A 70 6.21 19.84 4.41
CA PRO A 70 6.94 20.01 5.65
C PRO A 70 7.34 18.64 6.26
N PRO A 71 8.41 18.55 7.05
CA PRO A 71 8.82 17.29 7.69
C PRO A 71 7.72 16.62 8.52
N SER A 72 6.81 17.41 9.12
CA SER A 72 5.67 16.90 9.89
C SER A 72 4.64 16.13 9.05
N ALA A 73 4.66 16.27 7.72
CA ALA A 73 3.84 15.50 6.80
C ALA A 73 4.43 14.12 6.49
N MET A 74 5.72 13.91 6.76
CA MET A 74 6.47 12.73 6.33
C MET A 74 6.79 11.78 7.48
N THR A 75 6.42 12.11 8.72
CA THR A 75 6.81 11.37 9.93
C THR A 75 6.45 9.88 9.84
N TYR A 76 5.25 9.55 9.35
CA TYR A 76 4.83 8.16 9.14
C TYR A 76 5.70 7.46 8.10
N LEU A 77 5.79 8.00 6.88
CA LEU A 77 6.55 7.39 5.78
C LEU A 77 8.04 7.19 6.13
N ILE A 78 8.67 8.19 6.75
CA ILE A 78 10.08 8.12 7.14
C ILE A 78 10.26 7.07 8.24
N SER A 79 9.46 7.13 9.32
CA SER A 79 9.59 6.16 10.41
C SER A 79 9.36 4.71 9.96
N HIS A 80 8.46 4.50 9.00
CA HIS A 80 8.15 3.17 8.48
C HIS A 80 9.27 2.63 7.58
N SER A 81 9.85 3.48 6.72
CA SER A 81 10.94 3.09 5.81
C SER A 81 12.25 2.64 6.50
N VAL A 82 12.44 3.00 7.77
CA VAL A 82 13.65 2.65 8.55
C VAL A 82 13.57 1.22 9.12
N LEU A 83 12.39 0.59 9.12
CA LEU A 83 12.14 -0.71 9.76
C LEU A 83 12.15 -1.91 8.80
N ASP A 84 12.33 -1.69 7.50
CA ASP A 84 12.00 -2.65 6.45
C ASP A 84 12.84 -3.96 6.47
N GLN A 85 14.10 -3.94 6.92
CA GLN A 85 14.96 -5.14 6.90
C GLN A 85 14.59 -6.18 7.96
N ASP A 86 14.29 -5.74 9.18
CA ASP A 86 13.91 -6.64 10.28
C ASP A 86 12.54 -7.26 10.03
N HIS A 87 11.62 -6.50 9.42
CA HIS A 87 10.31 -7.01 8.99
C HIS A 87 10.43 -8.12 7.94
N LEU A 88 11.34 -7.96 6.97
CA LEU A 88 11.55 -8.98 5.93
C LEU A 88 12.14 -10.29 6.52
N GLN A 89 13.15 -10.19 7.39
CA GLN A 89 13.73 -11.37 8.04
C GLN A 89 12.72 -12.09 8.92
N PHE A 90 11.91 -11.33 9.67
CA PHE A 90 10.84 -11.89 10.47
C PHE A 90 9.78 -12.57 9.59
N PHE A 91 9.37 -11.93 8.49
CA PHE A 91 8.42 -12.48 7.54
C PHE A 91 8.94 -13.78 6.92
N GLU A 92 10.20 -13.82 6.47
CA GLU A 92 10.85 -15.04 5.96
C GLU A 92 10.81 -16.17 7.00
N SER A 93 11.18 -15.88 8.25
CA SER A 93 11.16 -16.86 9.34
C SER A 93 9.77 -17.46 9.60
N LEU A 94 8.71 -16.68 9.34
CA LEU A 94 7.32 -17.13 9.45
C LEU A 94 6.92 -17.97 8.24
N MET A 95 7.27 -17.54 7.02
CA MET A 95 6.97 -18.27 5.79
C MET A 95 7.66 -19.63 5.76
N ASN A 96 8.89 -19.73 6.28
CA ASN A 96 9.63 -20.98 6.39
C ASN A 96 8.95 -22.04 7.28
N LYS A 97 7.97 -21.65 8.11
CA LYS A 97 7.18 -22.58 8.94
C LYS A 97 5.96 -23.14 8.21
N ILE A 98 5.59 -22.58 7.06
CA ILE A 98 4.43 -23.00 6.28
C ILE A 98 4.90 -24.07 5.30
N THR A 99 4.62 -25.34 5.60
CA THR A 99 5.11 -26.49 4.84
C THR A 99 4.09 -27.13 3.93
N LYS A 100 2.79 -26.87 4.15
CA LYS A 100 1.73 -27.38 3.29
C LYS A 100 1.73 -26.62 1.96
N VAL A 101 1.80 -27.35 0.86
CA VAL A 101 1.85 -26.78 -0.49
C VAL A 101 0.59 -25.98 -0.81
N GLU A 102 -0.57 -26.43 -0.36
CA GLU A 102 -1.84 -25.72 -0.53
C GLU A 102 -1.85 -24.34 0.16
N ASP A 103 -1.28 -24.24 1.36
CA ASP A 103 -1.17 -22.99 2.11
C ASP A 103 -0.18 -22.03 1.43
N GLN A 104 0.97 -22.54 0.99
CA GLN A 104 1.94 -21.76 0.21
C GLN A 104 1.32 -21.22 -1.08
N GLN A 105 0.53 -22.05 -1.77
CA GLN A 105 -0.11 -21.66 -3.02
C GLN A 105 -1.13 -20.53 -2.81
N VAL A 106 -1.92 -20.56 -1.73
CA VAL A 106 -2.84 -19.47 -1.37
C VAL A 106 -2.09 -18.15 -1.16
N ILE A 107 -0.93 -18.18 -0.48
CA ILE A 107 -0.11 -16.98 -0.25
C ILE A 107 0.38 -16.41 -1.58
N ILE A 108 0.88 -17.26 -2.47
CA ILE A 108 1.40 -16.88 -3.79
C ILE A 108 0.29 -16.26 -4.64
N ASP A 109 -0.89 -16.87 -4.68
CA ASP A 109 -2.00 -16.39 -5.50
C ASP A 109 -2.58 -15.07 -4.96
N SER A 110 -2.64 -14.94 -3.63
CA SER A 110 -2.96 -13.66 -2.99
C SER A 110 -1.94 -12.57 -3.33
N ALA A 111 -0.64 -12.87 -3.28
CA ALA A 111 0.41 -11.91 -3.65
C ALA A 111 0.24 -11.43 -5.11
N LYS A 112 -0.05 -12.33 -6.06
CA LYS A 112 -0.33 -11.95 -7.46
C LYS A 112 -1.54 -11.03 -7.59
N MET A 113 -2.63 -11.34 -6.88
CA MET A 113 -3.84 -10.51 -6.87
C MET A 113 -3.53 -9.12 -6.31
N VAL A 114 -2.83 -9.05 -5.17
CA VAL A 114 -2.46 -7.79 -4.53
C VAL A 114 -1.52 -6.97 -5.42
N PHE A 115 -0.50 -7.57 -6.04
CA PHE A 115 0.37 -6.87 -7.00
C PHE A 115 -0.43 -6.24 -8.14
N ALA A 116 -1.37 -6.99 -8.73
CA ALA A 116 -2.20 -6.48 -9.82
C ALA A 116 -3.09 -5.31 -9.38
N LEU A 117 -3.77 -5.43 -8.24
CA LEU A 117 -4.69 -4.40 -7.74
C LEU A 117 -3.94 -3.16 -7.24
N TYR A 118 -2.79 -3.35 -6.58
CA TYR A 118 -1.95 -2.25 -6.13
C TYR A 118 -1.35 -1.48 -7.32
N GLY A 119 -0.92 -2.19 -8.37
CA GLY A 119 -0.49 -1.59 -9.63
C GLY A 119 -1.60 -0.81 -10.34
N GLN A 120 -2.82 -1.34 -10.36
CA GLN A 120 -3.98 -0.63 -10.89
C GLN A 120 -4.30 0.64 -10.09
N MET A 121 -4.20 0.59 -8.76
CA MET A 121 -4.36 1.78 -7.91
C MET A 121 -3.32 2.84 -8.27
N LEU A 122 -2.04 2.49 -8.34
CA LEU A 122 -0.98 3.44 -8.71
C LEU A 122 -1.19 4.00 -10.12
N GLY A 123 -1.61 3.16 -11.07
CA GLY A 123 -1.92 3.57 -12.44
C GLY A 123 -3.17 4.46 -12.56
N SER A 124 -4.05 4.44 -11.56
CA SER A 124 -5.23 5.32 -11.50
C SER A 124 -4.94 6.71 -10.94
N LEU A 125 -3.74 6.92 -10.37
CA LEU A 125 -3.35 8.23 -9.86
C LEU A 125 -3.28 9.25 -11.00
N PRO A 126 -3.82 10.47 -10.81
CA PRO A 126 -3.78 11.49 -11.84
C PRO A 126 -2.34 11.87 -12.17
N SER A 127 -2.03 12.05 -13.45
CA SER A 127 -0.77 12.64 -13.87
C SER A 127 -0.66 14.08 -13.35
N PHE A 128 0.57 14.53 -13.07
CA PHE A 128 0.86 15.86 -12.50
C PHE A 128 0.18 17.02 -13.26
N SER A 129 -0.01 16.88 -14.58
CA SER A 129 -0.70 17.85 -15.45
C SER A 129 -2.20 17.99 -15.16
N THR A 130 -2.83 16.93 -14.62
CA THR A 130 -4.27 16.91 -14.30
C THR A 130 -4.54 17.52 -12.92
N GLN A 131 -3.54 17.51 -12.03
CA GLN A 131 -3.65 18.01 -10.66
C GLN A 131 -3.62 19.54 -10.58
N GLN A 132 -2.86 20.20 -11.45
CA GLN A 132 -2.84 21.68 -11.58
C GLN A 132 -4.19 22.27 -12.02
N ALA A 133 -4.95 21.53 -12.83
CA ALA A 133 -6.29 21.93 -13.25
C ALA A 133 -7.35 21.71 -12.16
N ALA A 134 -7.16 20.72 -11.28
CA ALA A 134 -8.10 20.38 -10.22
C ALA A 134 -7.95 21.28 -8.98
N TRP A 135 -6.74 21.77 -8.69
CA TRP A 135 -6.44 22.60 -7.52
C TRP A 135 -6.06 24.01 -7.98
N GLY A 136 -7.02 24.68 -8.64
CA GLY A 136 -6.84 25.91 -9.41
C GLY A 136 -5.78 26.88 -8.91
N GLU A 137 -5.03 27.44 -9.86
CA GLU A 137 -4.01 28.48 -9.66
C GLU A 137 -4.47 29.51 -8.60
N ALA A 138 -3.77 29.52 -7.48
CA ALA A 138 -3.81 30.61 -6.50
C ALA A 138 -2.66 31.57 -6.77
#